data_AF-A0A143Y2L5-F1
#
_entry.id   AF-A0A143Y2L5-F1
#
_cell.length_a   1.000
_cell.length_b   1.000
_cell.length_c   1.000
_cell.angle_alpha   90.00
_cell.angle_beta   90.00
_cell.angle_gamma   90.00
#
_symmetry.space_group_name_H-M   'P 1'
#
loop_
_entity.id
_entity.type
_entity.pdbx_description
1 polymer ?
#
loop_
_entity_poly.entity_id
_entity_poly.type
_entity_poly.pdbx_seq_one_letter_code
_entity_poly.pdbx_strand_id
1 'polypeptide(L)'
;MIAYLELLDTPEEKAAFQTLYEMYVQKMYQIAFRITGNEVSAEDMVHETFLSLTKHMDKLDNVQSRRTWNYILTALKHHCFDLLEKQKRVAPYCDEDDVRVPGESGPEAELIGQDKRH
;
A
#
# COMPACT_ATOMS: atom_id res chain seq x y z
N MET A 1 17.38 -2.08 -10.21
CA MET A 1 17.51 -3.36 -10.93
C MET A 1 18.89 -4.01 -10.74
N ILE A 2 20.02 -3.33 -11.03
CA ILE A 2 21.38 -3.94 -10.95
C ILE A 2 21.63 -4.64 -9.61
N ALA A 3 21.26 -4.02 -8.49
CA ALA A 3 21.42 -4.59 -7.14
C ALA A 3 20.75 -5.96 -6.94
N TYR A 4 19.66 -6.28 -7.66
CA TYR A 4 19.00 -7.58 -7.54
C TYR A 4 19.75 -8.70 -8.25
N LEU A 5 20.39 -8.39 -9.38
CA LEU A 5 21.10 -9.39 -10.18
C LEU A 5 22.41 -9.84 -9.51
N GLU A 6 22.95 -9.01 -8.62
CA GLU A 6 24.11 -9.35 -7.79
C GLU A 6 23.77 -10.38 -6.70
N LEU A 7 22.48 -10.50 -6.33
CA LEU A 7 22.00 -11.46 -5.33
C LEU A 7 21.71 -12.85 -5.90
N LEU A 8 21.91 -13.05 -7.20
CA LEU A 8 21.62 -14.30 -7.90
C LEU A 8 22.94 -14.95 -8.34
N ASP A 9 23.04 -16.26 -8.19
CA ASP A 9 24.29 -16.99 -8.41
C ASP A 9 24.46 -17.39 -9.87
N THR A 10 23.38 -17.79 -10.54
CA THR A 10 23.43 -18.32 -11.90
C THR A 10 22.99 -17.29 -12.97
N PRO A 11 23.57 -17.33 -14.18
CA PRO A 11 23.12 -16.48 -15.28
C PRO A 11 21.67 -16.77 -15.70
N GLU A 12 21.22 -18.02 -15.55
CA GLU A 12 19.83 -18.43 -15.82
C GLU A 12 18.85 -17.74 -14.86
N GLU A 13 19.14 -17.73 -13.55
CA GLU A 13 18.32 -17.02 -12.56
C GLU A 13 18.30 -15.52 -12.83
N LYS A 14 19.44 -14.92 -13.20
CA LYS A 14 19.51 -13.49 -13.54
C LYS A 14 18.61 -13.14 -14.72
N ALA A 15 18.65 -13.93 -15.79
CA ALA A 15 17.81 -13.72 -16.97
C ALA A 15 16.32 -13.91 -16.66
N ALA A 16 15.98 -14.94 -15.88
CA ALA A 16 14.61 -15.19 -15.44
C ALA A 16 14.09 -14.04 -14.56
N PHE A 17 14.89 -13.58 -13.60
CA PHE A 17 14.54 -12.47 -12.72
C PHE A 17 14.37 -11.15 -13.49
N GLN A 18 15.27 -10.86 -14.43
CA GLN A 18 15.16 -9.68 -15.28
C GLN A 18 13.82 -9.67 -16.03
N THR A 19 13.47 -10.79 -16.67
CA THR A 19 12.20 -10.95 -17.38
C THR A 19 11.01 -10.72 -16.46
N LEU A 20 11.05 -11.31 -15.25
CA LEU A 20 10.01 -11.17 -14.24
C LEU A 20 9.85 -9.70 -13.79
N TYR A 21 10.98 -9.02 -13.53
CA TYR A 21 10.99 -7.63 -13.10
C TYR A 21 10.37 -6.72 -14.15
N GLU A 22 10.84 -6.80 -15.40
CA GLU A 22 10.34 -5.99 -16.51
C GLU A 22 8.83 -6.20 -16.74
N MET A 23 8.37 -7.45 -16.59
CA MET A 23 6.97 -7.80 -16.77
C MET A 23 6.06 -7.26 -15.67
N TYR A 24 6.51 -7.28 -14.41
CA TYR A 24 5.62 -7.08 -13.27
C TYR A 24 5.82 -5.79 -12.50
N VAL A 25 6.99 -5.12 -12.59
CA VAL A 25 7.30 -3.93 -11.76
C VAL A 25 6.22 -2.86 -11.82
N GLN A 26 5.80 -2.48 -13.03
CA GLN A 26 4.81 -1.42 -13.20
C GLN A 26 3.42 -1.82 -12.68
N LYS A 27 3.05 -3.09 -12.88
CA LYS A 27 1.76 -3.62 -12.43
C LYS A 27 1.71 -3.75 -10.92
N MET A 28 2.82 -4.19 -10.31
CA MET A 28 2.98 -4.26 -8.87
C MET A 28 2.90 -2.87 -8.25
N TYR A 29 3.60 -1.88 -8.82
CA TYR A 29 3.54 -0.49 -8.36
C TYR A 29 2.11 0.06 -8.35
N GLN A 30 1.37 -0.08 -9.45
CA GLN A 30 -0.03 0.40 -9.52
C GLN A 30 -0.93 -0.24 -8.45
N ILE A 31 -0.73 -1.53 -8.17
CA ILE A 31 -1.51 -2.25 -7.15
C ILE A 31 -1.09 -1.80 -5.75
N ALA A 32 0.20 -1.72 -5.47
CA ALA A 32 0.73 -1.28 -4.18
C ALA A 32 0.31 0.16 -3.88
N PHE A 33 0.37 1.05 -4.86
CA PHE A 33 -0.09 2.43 -4.74
C PHE A 33 -1.58 2.51 -4.41
N ARG A 34 -2.42 1.69 -5.06
CA ARG A 34 -3.86 1.60 -4.74
C ARG A 34 -4.15 1.12 -3.33
N ILE A 35 -3.26 0.31 -2.74
CA ILE A 35 -3.44 -0.22 -1.38
C ILE A 35 -2.89 0.75 -0.33
N THR A 36 -1.68 1.27 -0.55
CA THR A 36 -0.94 2.09 0.42
C THR A 36 -1.30 3.57 0.35
N GLY A 37 -1.76 4.06 -0.80
CA GLY A 37 -2.10 5.48 -1.02
C GLY A 37 -0.90 6.43 -1.05
N ASN A 38 0.34 5.92 -1.01
CA ASN A 38 1.56 6.71 -0.95
C ASN A 38 2.63 6.13 -1.88
N GLU A 39 3.31 6.99 -2.65
CA GLU A 39 4.31 6.58 -3.65
C GLU A 39 5.51 5.88 -3.02
N VAL A 40 6.11 6.48 -1.98
CA VAL A 40 7.28 5.92 -1.27
C VAL A 40 6.96 4.54 -0.70
N SER A 41 5.81 4.43 0.00
CA SER A 41 5.36 3.14 0.53
C SER A 41 5.12 2.12 -0.59
N ALA A 42 4.54 2.53 -1.71
CA ALA A 42 4.29 1.64 -2.84
C ALA A 42 5.61 1.11 -3.44
N GLU A 43 6.58 1.98 -3.66
CA GLU A 43 7.92 1.62 -4.14
C GLU A 43 8.60 0.65 -3.16
N ASP A 44 8.58 0.96 -1.87
CA ASP A 44 9.15 0.08 -0.83
C ASP A 44 8.51 -1.31 -0.84
N MET A 45 7.18 -1.41 -0.94
CA MET A 45 6.50 -2.71 -0.98
C MET A 45 6.84 -3.51 -2.24
N VAL A 46 7.01 -2.84 -3.38
CA VAL A 46 7.48 -3.47 -4.61
C VAL A 46 8.92 -3.97 -4.44
N HIS A 47 9.79 -3.15 -3.86
CA HIS A 47 11.18 -3.50 -3.59
C HIS A 47 11.33 -4.70 -2.65
N GLU A 48 10.61 -4.70 -1.53
CA GLU A 48 10.57 -5.82 -0.57
C GLU A 48 10.07 -7.11 -1.23
N THR A 49 9.03 -7.01 -2.06
CA THR A 49 8.51 -8.17 -2.79
C THR A 49 9.58 -8.74 -3.73
N PHE A 50 10.24 -7.91 -4.53
CA PHE A 50 11.32 -8.36 -5.41
C PHE A 50 12.51 -8.94 -4.65
N LEU A 51 12.85 -8.38 -3.49
CA LEU A 51 13.91 -8.90 -2.63
C LEU A 51 13.54 -10.27 -2.03
N SER A 52 12.26 -10.51 -1.73
CA SER A 52 11.81 -11.84 -1.32
C SER A 52 11.88 -12.86 -2.47
N LEU A 53 11.62 -12.42 -3.70
CA LEU A 53 11.64 -13.26 -4.89
C LEU A 53 13.05 -13.74 -5.25
N THR A 54 14.09 -12.91 -5.07
CA THR A 54 15.47 -13.33 -5.34
C THR A 54 15.88 -14.55 -4.51
N LYS A 55 15.32 -14.72 -3.30
CA LYS A 55 15.59 -15.85 -2.40
C LYS A 55 14.84 -17.13 -2.76
N HIS A 56 13.91 -17.06 -3.71
CA HIS A 56 12.99 -18.16 -4.05
C HIS A 56 12.88 -18.38 -5.56
N MET A 57 13.89 -17.94 -6.32
CA MET A 57 13.94 -18.10 -7.78
C MET A 57 13.91 -19.57 -8.21
N ASP A 58 14.50 -20.45 -7.41
CA ASP A 58 14.50 -21.91 -7.58
C ASP A 58 13.11 -22.54 -7.61
N LYS A 59 12.10 -21.87 -7.03
CA LYS A 59 10.71 -22.35 -6.94
C LYS A 59 9.81 -21.85 -8.07
N LEU A 60 10.33 -20.98 -8.94
CA LEU A 60 9.56 -20.36 -10.01
C LEU A 60 9.79 -21.10 -11.32
N ASP A 61 9.03 -22.18 -11.54
CA ASP A 61 9.15 -23.01 -12.76
C ASP A 61 8.97 -22.21 -14.07
N ASN A 62 8.05 -21.22 -14.07
CA ASN A 62 7.80 -20.37 -15.24
C ASN A 62 7.41 -18.96 -14.79
N VAL A 63 8.30 -18.00 -15.06
CA VAL A 63 8.13 -16.59 -14.67
C VAL A 63 6.92 -15.91 -15.29
N GLN A 64 6.43 -16.39 -16.44
CA GLN A 64 5.27 -15.80 -17.14
C GLN A 64 3.94 -16.48 -16.77
N SER A 65 3.98 -17.53 -15.95
CA SER A 65 2.78 -18.30 -15.63
C SER A 65 1.82 -17.52 -14.74
N ARG A 66 0.52 -17.81 -14.88
CA ARG A 66 -0.51 -17.26 -13.99
C ARG A 66 -0.27 -17.62 -12.52
N ARG A 67 0.34 -18.78 -12.27
CA ARG A 67 0.74 -19.24 -10.94
C ARG A 67 1.77 -18.30 -10.32
N THR A 68 2.81 -17.95 -11.07
CA THR A 68 3.85 -16.99 -10.64
C THR A 68 3.26 -15.62 -10.38
N TRP A 69 2.41 -15.11 -11.28
CA TRP A 69 1.73 -13.84 -11.03
C TRP A 69 0.90 -13.85 -9.75
N ASN A 70 0.14 -14.92 -9.48
CA ASN A 70 -0.66 -15.02 -8.26
C ASN A 70 0.22 -15.09 -7.00
N TYR A 71 1.36 -15.78 -7.07
CA TYR A 71 2.32 -15.83 -5.97
C TYR A 71 2.88 -14.44 -5.65
N ILE A 72 3.38 -13.73 -6.67
CA ILE A 72 3.90 -12.35 -6.56
C ILE A 72 2.83 -11.43 -5.99
N LEU A 73 1.60 -11.49 -6.52
CA LEU A 73 0.50 -10.64 -6.07
C LEU A 73 0.12 -10.91 -4.60
N THR A 74 0.19 -12.17 -4.17
CA THR A 74 -0.09 -12.55 -2.78
C THR A 74 0.98 -11.98 -1.85
N ALA A 75 2.26 -12.14 -2.19
CA ALA A 75 3.38 -11.58 -1.44
C ALA A 75 3.30 -10.05 -1.34
N LEU A 76 3.05 -9.36 -2.47
CA LEU A 76 2.92 -7.91 -2.51
C LEU A 76 1.80 -7.40 -1.59
N LYS A 77 0.61 -8.04 -1.67
CA LYS A 77 -0.52 -7.67 -0.82
C LYS A 77 -0.23 -7.90 0.66
N HIS A 78 0.44 -9.00 1.00
CA HIS A 78 0.86 -9.28 2.36
C HIS A 78 1.74 -8.14 2.91
N HIS A 79 2.79 -7.75 2.18
CA HIS A 79 3.64 -6.63 2.57
C HIS A 79 2.87 -5.32 2.74
N CYS A 80 1.97 -4.99 1.81
CA CYS A 80 1.15 -3.78 1.90
C CYS A 80 0.24 -3.79 3.13
N PHE A 81 -0.43 -4.93 3.42
CA PHE A 81 -1.32 -5.02 4.58
C PHE A 81 -0.56 -5.02 5.90
N ASP A 82 0.60 -5.67 5.97
CA ASP A 82 1.49 -5.62 7.12
C ASP A 82 1.94 -4.18 7.42
N LEU A 83 2.29 -3.41 6.39
CA LEU A 83 2.63 -2.00 6.53
C LEU A 83 1.46 -1.21 7.13
N LEU A 84 0.26 -1.34 6.57
CA LEU A 84 -0.93 -0.64 7.05
C LEU A 84 -1.30 -1.05 8.47
N GLU A 85 -1.14 -2.32 8.83
CA GLU A 85 -1.39 -2.79 10.19
C GLU A 85 -0.37 -2.20 11.18
N LYS A 86 0.90 -2.13 10.81
CA LYS A 86 1.94 -1.49 11.63
C LYS A 86 1.68 0.00 11.81
N GLN A 87 1.26 0.71 10.76
CA GLN A 87 0.91 2.13 10.85
C GLN A 87 -0.26 2.37 11.82
N LYS A 88 -1.27 1.50 11.82
CA LYS A 88 -2.39 1.58 12.78
C LYS A 88 -1.94 1.37 14.23
N ARG A 89 -0.95 0.50 14.48
CA ARG A 89 -0.43 0.22 15.83
C ARG A 89 0.50 1.32 16.34
N VAL A 90 1.20 2.02 15.44
CA VAL A 90 2.10 3.15 15.76
C VAL A 90 1.34 4.48 15.90
N ALA A 91 0.04 4.50 15.60
CA ALA A 91 -0.85 5.60 15.94
C ALA A 91 -1.53 5.41 17.33
N PRO A 92 -0.81 5.59 18.46
CA PRO A 92 -1.43 6.07 19.68
C PRO A 92 -0.91 7.48 20.01
N TYR A 93 -1.86 8.39 20.33
CA TYR A 93 -1.70 9.79 20.73
C TYR A 93 -1.71 10.88 19.63
N CYS A 94 -2.86 11.05 18.98
CA CYS A 94 -3.39 12.39 18.74
C CYS A 94 -4.73 12.49 19.48
N ASP A 95 -4.68 12.77 20.79
CA ASP A 95 -5.80 13.40 21.47
C ASP A 95 -5.76 14.88 21.10
N GLU A 96 -6.61 15.28 20.15
CA GLU A 96 -7.14 16.63 20.08
C GLU A 96 -8.66 16.53 19.89
N ASP A 97 -9.35 16.22 21.01
CA ASP A 97 -10.61 16.88 21.29
C ASP A 97 -10.35 18.41 21.23
N ASP A 98 -10.70 19.05 20.11
CA ASP A 98 -11.47 20.31 20.05
C ASP A 98 -11.50 20.91 18.62
N VAL A 99 -12.43 20.45 17.77
CA VAL A 99 -13.34 21.36 17.04
C VAL A 99 -14.65 20.62 16.83
N ARG A 100 -15.54 20.69 17.83
CA ARG A 100 -16.97 20.69 17.52
C ARG A 100 -17.19 21.98 16.74
N VAL A 101 -17.72 21.91 15.52
CA VAL A 101 -18.36 23.08 14.88
C VAL A 101 -19.84 22.98 15.25
N PRO A 102 -20.37 23.65 16.29
CA PRO A 102 -21.81 23.85 16.39
C PRO A 102 -22.13 25.02 15.45
N GLY A 103 -22.52 24.70 14.21
CA GLY A 103 -22.64 25.74 13.20
C GLY A 103 -23.39 25.34 11.93
N GLU A 104 -24.39 24.46 12.02
CA GLU A 104 -25.44 24.43 11.00
C GLU A 104 -26.80 24.50 11.71
N SER A 105 -27.13 25.71 12.15
CA SER A 105 -28.50 26.11 12.45
C SER A 105 -29.28 26.08 11.13
N GLY A 106 -30.03 25.00 10.92
CA GLY A 106 -31.14 25.00 9.96
C GLY A 106 -32.17 26.07 10.36
N PRO A 107 -32.80 26.77 9.40
CA PRO A 107 -33.49 28.03 9.65
C PRO A 107 -34.95 27.80 10.03
N GLU A 108 -35.26 27.14 11.15
CA GLU A 108 -36.67 26.90 11.53
C GLU A 108 -36.88 26.91 13.05
N ALA A 109 -36.78 28.08 13.69
CA ALA A 109 -37.47 28.37 14.97
C ALA A 109 -37.33 29.84 15.38
N GLU A 110 -37.86 30.78 14.60
CA GLU A 110 -38.16 32.13 15.10
C GLU A 110 -39.68 32.26 15.32
N LEU A 111 -40.13 31.69 16.43
CA LEU A 111 -41.44 31.94 17.04
C LEU A 111 -41.19 32.63 18.38
N ILE A 112 -40.90 33.93 18.36
CA ILE A 112 -40.96 34.76 19.56
C ILE A 112 -42.35 35.39 19.61
N GLY A 113 -43.23 34.75 20.38
CA GLY A 113 -44.36 35.42 20.98
C GLY A 113 -43.97 35.95 22.37
N GLN A 114 -44.32 37.23 22.60
CA GLN A 114 -44.65 37.83 23.91
C GLN A 114 -43.44 38.15 24.83
N ASP A 115 -43.33 39.25 25.58
CA ASP A 115 -44.18 40.41 25.91
C ASP A 115 -43.39 41.29 26.93
N LYS A 116 -43.64 42.60 26.94
CA LYS A 116 -43.46 43.57 28.08
C LYS A 116 -42.07 44.09 28.51
N ARG A 117 -41.81 45.38 28.19
CA ARG A 117 -41.72 46.55 29.14
C ARG A 117 -40.85 47.71 28.59
N HIS A 118 -41.45 48.83 28.20
CA HIS A 118 -41.39 50.13 28.91
C HIS A 118 -42.45 51.07 28.33
#